data_AF-A0A8T4T3C4-F1
#
_entry.id   AF-A0A8T4T3C4-F1
#
_cell.length_a   1.000
_cell.length_b   1.000
_cell.length_c   1.000
_cell.angle_alpha   90.00
_cell.angle_beta   90.00
_cell.angle_gamma   90.00
#
_symmetry.space_group_name_H-M   'P 1'
#
loop_
_entity.id
_entity.type
_entity.pdbx_description
1 polymer ?
#
loop_
_entity_poly.entity_id
_entity_poly.type
_entity_poly.pdbx_seq_one_letter_code
_entity_poly.pdbx_strand_id
1 'polypeptide(L)'
;MSDIPNIKEQYESLSNYLSKIPKDISIIIAPGNHDATRLAEPQPTLDKDLAKSLWDMQNVIMVSSPSLVNIHSSENFPGFDVYMYHGSSYHYYKSNVEKLRLNKAHENPTIVSEFLLQKRHIAPTHEATVYIPDDEEDPLIIDKIPDIFVTGDHHHSANSMFNNINIISCSCFQKKTEYEEKRGYEPDPGMVPVLNLKTREVETINFA
;
A
#
# COMPACT_ATOMS: atom_id res chain seq x y z
N MET A 1 7.42 10.51 14.11
CA MET A 1 8.73 9.89 13.84
C MET A 1 8.98 8.87 14.94
N SER A 2 9.53 7.70 14.61
CA SER A 2 9.94 6.73 15.62
C SER A 2 11.00 7.37 16.53
N ASP A 3 10.89 7.19 17.84
CA ASP A 3 11.90 7.64 18.80
C ASP A 3 13.20 6.79 18.72
N ILE A 4 13.23 5.79 17.83
CA ILE A 4 14.35 4.90 17.57
C ILE A 4 15.15 5.43 16.36
N PRO A 5 16.37 5.95 16.54
CA PRO A 5 17.14 6.56 15.44
C PRO A 5 17.75 5.52 14.49
N ASN A 6 17.93 4.28 14.93
CA ASN A 6 18.58 3.23 14.16
C ASN A 6 17.55 2.41 13.37
N ILE A 7 17.73 2.32 12.04
CA ILE A 7 16.82 1.63 11.14
C ILE A 7 16.68 0.12 11.43
N LYS A 8 17.75 -0.54 11.87
CA LYS A 8 17.69 -1.97 12.23
C LYS A 8 16.83 -2.17 13.47
N GLU A 9 17.02 -1.31 14.48
CA GLU A 9 16.23 -1.33 15.71
C GLU A 9 14.76 -0.98 15.45
N GLN A 10 14.46 -0.13 14.45
CA GLN A 10 13.08 0.12 14.00
C GLN A 10 12.42 -1.17 13.45
N TYR A 11 13.12 -1.92 12.60
CA TYR A 11 12.61 -3.19 12.08
C TYR A 11 12.54 -4.29 13.15
N GLU A 12 13.46 -4.32 14.11
CA GLU A 12 13.36 -5.20 15.29
C GLU A 12 12.13 -4.88 16.12
N SER A 13 11.86 -3.59 16.39
CA SER A 13 10.65 -3.16 17.09
C SER A 13 9.38 -3.59 16.34
N LEU A 14 9.31 -3.37 15.03
CA LEU A 14 8.19 -3.83 14.20
C LEU A 14 8.00 -5.35 14.29
N SER A 15 9.08 -6.13 14.19
CA SER A 15 9.04 -7.60 14.30
C SER A 15 8.50 -8.06 15.66
N ASN A 16 8.80 -7.34 16.74
CA ASN A 16 8.29 -7.63 18.08
C ASN A 16 6.77 -7.41 18.19
N TYR A 17 6.20 -6.46 17.44
CA TYR A 17 4.75 -6.30 17.36
C TYR A 17 4.11 -7.39 16.48
N LEU A 18 4.67 -7.61 15.29
CA LEU A 18 4.14 -8.60 14.34
C LEU A 18 4.25 -10.04 14.87
N SER A 19 5.23 -10.34 15.73
CA SER A 19 5.37 -11.67 16.33
C SER A 19 4.20 -12.07 17.25
N LYS A 20 3.38 -11.10 17.68
CA LYS A 20 2.15 -11.35 18.45
C LYS A 20 1.00 -11.87 17.59
N ILE A 21 1.10 -11.76 16.27
CA ILE A 21 0.13 -12.30 15.33
C ILE A 21 0.29 -13.84 15.28
N PRO A 22 -0.80 -14.62 15.38
CA PRO A 22 -0.78 -16.07 15.26
C PRO A 22 -0.01 -16.58 14.03
N LYS A 23 0.73 -17.68 14.21
CA LYS A 23 1.66 -18.21 13.18
C LYS A 23 0.97 -18.79 11.95
N ASP A 24 -0.30 -19.14 12.07
CA ASP A 24 -1.17 -19.60 10.98
C ASP A 24 -1.68 -18.45 10.09
N ILE A 25 -1.51 -17.20 10.52
CA ILE A 25 -1.83 -16.01 9.72
C ILE A 25 -0.58 -15.59 8.95
N SER A 26 -0.67 -15.60 7.61
CA SER A 26 0.39 -15.09 6.74
C SER A 26 0.37 -13.57 6.70
N ILE A 27 1.56 -12.96 6.79
CA ILE A 27 1.78 -11.51 6.77
C ILE A 27 2.56 -11.18 5.50
N ILE A 28 1.98 -10.39 4.61
CA ILE A 28 2.66 -9.92 3.40
C ILE A 28 3.09 -8.46 3.62
N ILE A 29 4.36 -8.16 3.42
CA ILE A 29 4.93 -6.83 3.63
C ILE A 29 5.51 -6.30 2.32
N ALA A 30 5.02 -5.14 1.90
CA ALA A 30 5.59 -4.34 0.83
C ALA A 30 6.23 -3.08 1.45
N PRO A 31 7.36 -2.59 0.90
CA PRO A 31 7.98 -1.34 1.36
C PRO A 31 7.20 -0.11 0.90
N GLY A 32 7.45 1.02 1.57
CA GLY A 32 7.05 2.35 1.12
C GLY A 32 8.22 3.32 0.95
N ASN A 33 7.89 4.60 0.73
CA ASN A 33 8.87 5.68 0.54
C ASN A 33 9.70 6.03 1.79
N HIS A 34 9.29 5.58 2.97
CA HIS A 34 10.00 5.79 4.24
C HIS A 34 10.86 4.59 4.67
N ASP A 35 10.78 3.47 3.95
CA ASP A 35 11.56 2.28 4.25
C ASP A 35 13.00 2.36 3.72
N ALA A 36 13.85 1.46 4.23
CA ALA A 36 15.24 1.33 3.83
C ALA A 36 15.40 0.64 2.46
N THR A 37 14.81 1.26 1.44
CA THR A 37 14.86 0.86 0.04
C THR A 37 15.11 2.09 -0.83
N ARG A 38 15.24 1.90 -2.14
CA ARG A 38 15.31 3.04 -3.08
C ARG A 38 13.98 3.78 -3.10
N LEU A 39 14.02 5.11 -3.25
CA LEU A 39 12.83 5.93 -3.42
C LEU A 39 12.14 5.73 -4.78
N ALA A 40 12.91 5.27 -5.78
CA ALA A 40 12.43 5.09 -7.13
C ALA A 40 11.58 3.82 -7.25
N GLU A 41 10.42 3.96 -7.90
CA GLU A 41 9.54 2.85 -8.25
C GLU A 41 10.14 2.05 -9.44
N PRO A 42 9.96 0.72 -9.48
CA PRO A 42 9.40 -0.11 -8.44
C PRO A 42 10.39 -0.22 -7.26
N GLN A 43 9.90 -0.17 -6.04
CA GLN A 43 10.71 -0.40 -4.85
C GLN A 43 10.92 -1.91 -4.63
N PRO A 44 12.18 -2.41 -4.60
CA PRO A 44 12.47 -3.80 -4.28
C PRO A 44 12.12 -4.10 -2.82
N THR A 45 12.05 -5.37 -2.47
CA THR A 45 11.89 -5.83 -1.09
C THR A 45 12.90 -5.18 -0.14
N LEU A 46 12.55 -5.14 1.15
CA LEU A 46 13.44 -4.64 2.19
C LEU A 46 14.78 -5.39 2.20
N ASP A 47 15.87 -4.64 2.38
CA ASP A 47 17.22 -5.20 2.49
C ASP A 47 17.29 -6.27 3.60
N LYS A 48 17.90 -7.40 3.29
CA LYS A 48 17.95 -8.57 4.20
C LYS A 48 18.78 -8.32 5.45
N ASP A 49 19.82 -7.49 5.36
CA ASP A 49 20.72 -7.22 6.48
C ASP A 49 20.16 -6.11 7.39
N LEU A 50 19.38 -5.18 6.83
CA LEU A 50 18.69 -4.14 7.59
C LEU A 50 17.42 -4.66 8.26
N ALA A 51 16.59 -5.42 7.53
CA ALA A 51 15.30 -5.94 7.99
C ALA A 51 15.35 -7.41 8.42
N LYS A 52 16.54 -7.89 8.85
CA LYS A 52 16.78 -9.30 9.20
C LYS A 52 15.74 -9.88 10.15
N SER A 53 15.34 -9.11 11.17
CA SER A 53 14.35 -9.51 12.17
C SER A 53 12.99 -9.87 11.56
N LEU A 54 12.59 -9.21 10.46
CA LEU A 54 11.36 -9.51 9.73
C LEU A 54 11.55 -10.72 8.81
N TRP A 55 12.69 -10.83 8.13
CA TRP A 55 13.03 -11.97 7.26
C TRP A 55 13.13 -13.30 8.02
N ASP A 56 13.54 -13.27 9.29
CA ASP A 56 13.64 -14.46 10.12
C ASP A 56 12.26 -14.95 10.64
N MET A 57 11.16 -14.22 10.40
CA MET A 57 9.81 -14.61 10.80
C MET A 57 9.19 -15.63 9.83
N GLN A 58 8.77 -16.79 10.34
CA GLN A 58 8.24 -17.91 9.53
C GLN A 58 6.95 -17.60 8.75
N ASN A 59 6.12 -16.68 9.23
CA ASN A 59 4.84 -16.33 8.63
C ASN A 59 4.86 -14.98 7.91
N VAL A 60 6.04 -14.44 7.59
CA VAL A 60 6.22 -13.19 6.84
C VAL A 60 6.69 -13.47 5.42
N ILE A 61 6.07 -12.81 4.45
CA ILE A 61 6.42 -12.84 3.04
C ILE A 61 6.71 -11.40 2.61
N MET A 62 7.94 -11.14 2.17
CA MET A 62 8.36 -9.84 1.66
C MET A 62 8.10 -9.75 0.16
N VAL A 63 7.51 -8.65 -0.30
CA VAL A 63 7.26 -8.35 -1.71
C VAL A 63 7.73 -6.94 -2.07
N SER A 64 7.82 -6.62 -3.36
CA SER A 64 8.09 -5.27 -3.86
C SER A 64 6.87 -4.35 -3.71
N SER A 65 7.06 -3.05 -3.92
CA SER A 65 5.98 -2.11 -4.24
C SER A 65 6.24 -1.55 -5.64
N PRO A 66 5.29 -1.64 -6.59
CA PRO A 66 4.09 -2.47 -6.52
C PRO A 66 4.40 -3.98 -6.51
N SER A 67 3.38 -4.79 -6.19
CA SER A 67 3.41 -6.25 -6.33
C SER A 67 2.01 -6.80 -6.58
N LEU A 68 1.90 -7.89 -7.34
CA LEU A 68 0.67 -8.65 -7.51
C LEU A 68 0.81 -10.01 -6.80
N VAL A 69 0.03 -10.20 -5.75
CA VAL A 69 0.07 -11.42 -4.92
C VAL A 69 -1.22 -12.20 -5.05
N ASN A 70 -1.14 -13.48 -5.39
CA ASN A 70 -2.30 -14.37 -5.40
C ASN A 70 -2.47 -15.01 -4.01
N ILE A 71 -3.67 -14.90 -3.44
CA ILE A 71 -4.02 -15.48 -2.15
C ILE A 71 -5.12 -16.54 -2.30
N HIS A 72 -5.07 -17.55 -1.43
CA HIS A 72 -6.11 -18.57 -1.28
C HIS A 72 -6.35 -19.45 -2.53
N SER A 73 -5.41 -19.52 -3.48
CA SER A 73 -5.53 -20.46 -4.61
C SER A 73 -5.54 -21.91 -4.15
N SER A 74 -6.35 -22.72 -4.83
CA SER A 74 -6.47 -24.17 -4.63
C SER A 74 -6.91 -24.85 -5.94
N GLU A 75 -7.00 -26.17 -5.96
CA GLU A 75 -7.35 -26.94 -7.18
C GLU A 75 -8.68 -26.49 -7.83
N ASN A 76 -9.64 -26.02 -7.04
CA ASN A 76 -10.98 -25.63 -7.51
C ASN A 76 -11.25 -24.12 -7.40
N PHE A 77 -10.26 -23.33 -7.00
CA PHE A 77 -10.41 -21.88 -6.84
C PHE A 77 -9.13 -21.17 -7.27
N PRO A 78 -9.16 -20.30 -8.30
CA PRO A 78 -7.96 -19.64 -8.82
C PRO A 78 -7.28 -18.69 -7.82
N GLY A 79 -7.90 -18.44 -6.67
CA GLY A 79 -7.43 -17.46 -5.69
C GLY A 79 -7.98 -16.06 -5.99
N PHE A 80 -7.52 -15.10 -5.20
CA PHE A 80 -7.72 -13.68 -5.45
C PHE A 80 -6.38 -13.02 -5.74
N ASP A 81 -6.34 -12.21 -6.78
CA ASP A 81 -5.17 -11.41 -7.11
C ASP A 81 -5.24 -10.06 -6.38
N VAL A 82 -4.26 -9.81 -5.52
CA VAL A 82 -4.13 -8.59 -4.72
C VAL A 82 -2.99 -7.74 -5.28
N TYR A 83 -3.33 -6.60 -5.87
CA TYR A 83 -2.35 -5.60 -6.29
C TYR A 83 -2.03 -4.67 -5.12
N MET A 84 -0.82 -4.78 -4.60
CA MET A 84 -0.31 -3.97 -3.50
C MET A 84 0.54 -2.85 -4.09
N TYR A 85 0.21 -1.60 -3.76
CA TYR A 85 0.98 -0.44 -4.19
C TYR A 85 1.05 0.59 -3.06
N HIS A 86 2.23 1.07 -2.66
CA HIS A 86 2.34 2.03 -1.56
C HIS A 86 1.50 3.29 -1.81
N GLY A 87 1.54 3.86 -3.02
CA GLY A 87 0.68 4.99 -3.40
C GLY A 87 1.40 6.28 -3.78
N SER A 88 2.73 6.30 -3.88
CA SER A 88 3.53 7.52 -4.03
C SER A 88 3.12 8.44 -5.19
N SER A 89 2.65 7.88 -6.31
CA SER A 89 2.21 8.67 -7.47
C SER A 89 0.94 9.50 -7.22
N TYR A 90 0.16 9.16 -6.19
CA TYR A 90 -1.14 9.78 -5.96
C TYR A 90 -0.99 11.26 -5.61
N HIS A 91 0.08 11.65 -4.91
CA HIS A 91 0.37 13.05 -4.61
C HIS A 91 0.39 13.91 -5.88
N TYR A 92 0.98 13.41 -6.97
CA TYR A 92 0.97 14.08 -8.26
C TYR A 92 -0.45 14.21 -8.80
N TYR A 93 -1.20 13.12 -8.86
CA TYR A 93 -2.54 13.12 -9.48
C TYR A 93 -3.57 13.93 -8.69
N LYS A 94 -3.53 13.89 -7.35
CA LYS A 94 -4.37 14.72 -6.49
C LYS A 94 -4.14 16.22 -6.74
N SER A 95 -2.89 16.59 -7.02
CA SER A 95 -2.49 17.99 -7.23
C SER A 95 -2.74 18.49 -8.66
N ASN A 96 -2.50 17.64 -9.66
CA ASN A 96 -2.42 18.05 -11.07
C ASN A 96 -3.66 17.70 -11.90
N VAL A 97 -4.50 16.76 -11.44
CA VAL A 97 -5.74 16.41 -12.16
C VAL A 97 -6.91 17.15 -11.54
N GLU A 98 -7.42 18.15 -12.26
CA GLU A 98 -8.52 19.00 -11.80
C GLU A 98 -9.73 18.19 -11.33
N LYS A 99 -10.13 17.15 -12.06
CA LYS A 99 -11.25 16.29 -11.68
C LYS A 99 -11.04 15.63 -10.31
N LEU A 100 -9.84 15.14 -10.01
CA LEU A 100 -9.53 14.50 -8.73
C LEU A 100 -9.55 15.53 -7.59
N ARG A 101 -8.98 16.72 -7.84
CA ARG A 101 -9.00 17.83 -6.89
C ARG A 101 -10.41 18.30 -6.56
N LEU A 102 -11.25 18.50 -7.56
CA LEU A 102 -12.65 18.92 -7.38
C LEU A 102 -13.50 17.87 -6.66
N ASN A 103 -13.16 16.58 -6.79
CA ASN A 103 -13.82 15.47 -6.09
C ASN A 103 -13.15 15.10 -4.76
N LYS A 104 -12.34 16.00 -4.17
CA LYS A 104 -11.75 15.85 -2.83
C LYS A 104 -10.91 14.56 -2.68
N ALA A 105 -10.07 14.24 -3.65
CA ALA A 105 -9.20 13.04 -3.64
C ALA A 105 -8.27 12.91 -2.40
N HIS A 106 -8.06 13.98 -1.64
CA HIS A 106 -7.38 13.91 -0.35
C HIS A 106 -8.22 13.20 0.72
N GLU A 107 -9.52 13.49 0.77
CA GLU A 107 -10.52 12.88 1.68
C GLU A 107 -11.03 11.53 1.16
N ASN A 108 -10.92 11.28 -0.14
CA ASN A 108 -11.32 10.00 -0.72
C ASN A 108 -10.23 9.48 -1.67
N PRO A 109 -9.19 8.81 -1.15
CA PRO A 109 -8.07 8.34 -1.95
C PRO A 109 -8.45 7.29 -3.00
N THR A 110 -9.57 6.57 -2.84
CA THR A 110 -9.95 5.49 -3.78
C THR A 110 -10.27 6.02 -5.18
N ILE A 111 -10.71 7.28 -5.31
CA ILE A 111 -10.99 7.87 -6.63
C ILE A 111 -9.73 8.05 -7.49
N VAL A 112 -8.55 8.13 -6.86
CA VAL A 112 -7.27 8.14 -7.57
C VAL A 112 -6.94 6.73 -8.06
N SER A 113 -7.20 5.70 -7.24
CA SER A 113 -7.07 4.30 -7.65
C SER A 113 -7.96 4.00 -8.85
N GLU A 114 -9.23 4.40 -8.81
CA GLU A 114 -10.18 4.25 -9.92
C GLU A 114 -9.67 4.93 -11.20
N PHE A 115 -9.14 6.15 -11.07
CA PHE A 115 -8.55 6.88 -12.19
C PHE A 115 -7.36 6.17 -12.80
N LEU A 116 -6.45 5.63 -11.98
CA LEU A 116 -5.25 4.93 -12.45
C LEU A 116 -5.56 3.54 -13.01
N LEU A 117 -6.53 2.82 -12.44
CA LEU A 117 -7.03 1.55 -12.97
C LEU A 117 -7.60 1.71 -14.38
N GLN A 118 -8.29 2.82 -14.67
CA GLN A 118 -8.74 3.15 -16.04
C GLN A 118 -7.59 3.36 -17.02
N LYS A 119 -6.41 3.73 -16.53
CA LYS A 119 -5.18 3.90 -17.33
C LYS A 119 -4.32 2.65 -17.39
N ARG A 120 -4.64 1.62 -16.60
CA ARG A 120 -3.87 0.38 -16.48
C ARG A 120 -2.39 0.64 -16.15
N HIS A 121 -2.14 1.69 -15.36
CA HIS A 121 -0.80 2.12 -15.00
C HIS A 121 -0.84 2.94 -13.71
N ILE A 122 0.07 2.70 -12.77
CA ILE A 122 0.06 3.38 -11.46
C ILE A 122 0.70 4.78 -11.48
N ALA A 123 1.55 5.09 -12.46
CA ALA A 123 2.11 6.43 -12.68
C ALA A 123 2.29 6.82 -14.17
N PRO A 124 1.22 6.88 -15.01
CA PRO A 124 1.34 7.04 -16.47
C PRO A 124 1.89 8.40 -16.94
N THR A 125 2.10 9.35 -16.03
CA THR A 125 2.62 10.68 -16.36
C THR A 125 4.07 10.75 -15.92
N HIS A 126 4.95 11.20 -16.82
CA HIS A 126 6.34 11.45 -16.48
C HIS A 126 6.43 12.41 -15.29
N GLU A 127 7.37 12.18 -14.38
CA GLU A 127 7.54 12.90 -13.11
C GLU A 127 6.40 12.72 -12.08
N ALA A 128 5.40 11.87 -12.33
CA ALA A 128 4.37 11.58 -11.32
C ALA A 128 4.94 10.82 -10.11
N THR A 129 6.01 10.06 -10.33
CA THR A 129 6.85 9.46 -9.30
C THR A 129 8.29 9.39 -9.79
N VAL A 130 9.24 9.25 -8.87
CA VAL A 130 10.61 8.85 -9.24
C VAL A 130 10.55 7.38 -9.63
N TYR A 131 11.08 7.02 -10.79
CA TYR A 131 11.07 5.64 -11.27
C TYR A 131 12.42 5.27 -11.89
N ILE A 132 12.73 3.98 -11.90
CA ILE A 132 13.86 3.42 -12.64
C ILE A 132 13.29 2.80 -13.90
N PRO A 133 13.62 3.31 -15.10
CA PRO A 133 13.21 2.69 -16.34
C PRO A 133 13.87 1.32 -16.46
N ASP A 134 13.10 0.38 -16.99
CA ASP A 134 13.56 -0.94 -17.42
C ASP A 134 13.44 -0.99 -18.95
N ASP A 135 14.44 -1.58 -19.60
CA ASP A 135 14.57 -1.59 -21.06
C ASP A 135 13.74 -2.67 -21.74
N GLU A 136 13.25 -3.66 -20.99
CA GLU A 136 12.43 -4.76 -21.50
C GLU A 136 10.93 -4.53 -21.23
N GLU A 137 10.57 -4.07 -20.04
CA GLU A 137 9.16 -3.87 -19.65
C GLU A 137 8.94 -2.67 -18.72
N ASP A 138 7.72 -2.13 -18.66
CA ASP A 138 7.38 -1.10 -17.69
C ASP A 138 6.71 -1.73 -16.45
N PRO A 139 7.39 -1.78 -15.30
CA PRO A 139 6.91 -2.44 -14.09
C PRO A 139 5.72 -1.71 -13.42
N LEU A 140 5.39 -0.50 -13.89
CA LEU A 140 4.27 0.30 -13.37
C LEU A 140 2.98 0.06 -14.16
N ILE A 141 3.03 -0.74 -15.24
CA ILE A 141 1.84 -1.22 -15.94
C ILE A 141 1.08 -2.22 -15.08
N ILE A 142 -0.25 -2.09 -15.09
CA ILE A 142 -1.19 -3.05 -14.49
C ILE A 142 -1.61 -4.02 -15.59
N ASP A 143 -0.78 -5.02 -15.89
CA ASP A 143 -1.01 -5.96 -16.99
C ASP A 143 -2.13 -6.98 -16.70
N LYS A 144 -2.15 -7.52 -15.48
CA LYS A 144 -3.27 -8.32 -14.99
C LYS A 144 -4.23 -7.44 -14.17
N ILE A 145 -5.53 -7.49 -14.51
CA ILE A 145 -6.55 -6.84 -13.69
C ILE A 145 -6.64 -7.58 -12.35
N PRO A 146 -6.43 -6.89 -11.21
CA PRO A 146 -6.52 -7.53 -9.91
C PRO A 146 -7.97 -7.65 -9.45
N ASP A 147 -8.23 -8.56 -8.53
CA ASP A 147 -9.48 -8.61 -7.79
C ASP A 147 -9.51 -7.56 -6.67
N ILE A 148 -8.36 -7.25 -6.08
CA ILE A 148 -8.23 -6.34 -4.94
C ILE A 148 -7.07 -5.39 -5.21
N PHE A 149 -7.28 -4.08 -5.05
CA PHE A 149 -6.25 -3.06 -5.19
C PHE A 149 -6.06 -2.35 -3.85
N VAL A 150 -4.88 -2.49 -3.25
CA VAL A 150 -4.58 -1.99 -1.91
C VAL A 150 -3.52 -0.89 -1.97
N THR A 151 -3.80 0.24 -1.31
CA THR A 151 -2.84 1.35 -1.18
C THR A 151 -2.63 1.83 0.24
N GLY A 152 -1.51 2.53 0.48
CA GLY A 152 -1.19 3.22 1.72
C GLY A 152 -0.90 4.70 1.48
N ASP A 153 0.12 5.23 2.16
CA ASP A 153 0.73 6.58 2.02
C ASP A 153 -0.15 7.78 2.43
N HIS A 154 -1.46 7.68 2.25
CA HIS A 154 -2.40 8.79 2.42
C HIS A 154 -2.92 8.97 3.83
N HIS A 155 -2.69 7.99 4.69
CA HIS A 155 -3.12 7.97 6.09
C HIS A 155 -4.64 8.14 6.27
N HIS A 156 -5.45 7.77 5.26
CA HIS A 156 -6.91 7.89 5.30
C HIS A 156 -7.55 6.56 4.88
N SER A 157 -8.42 6.02 5.75
CA SER A 157 -9.12 4.78 5.47
C SER A 157 -10.29 5.04 4.52
N ALA A 158 -10.28 4.37 3.37
CA ALA A 158 -11.40 4.43 2.44
C ALA A 158 -11.49 3.12 1.66
N ASN A 159 -12.70 2.74 1.27
CA ASN A 159 -12.92 1.61 0.38
C ASN A 159 -14.00 1.94 -0.66
N SER A 160 -13.84 1.38 -1.86
CA SER A 160 -14.84 1.44 -2.92
C SER A 160 -14.80 0.18 -3.76
N MET A 161 -15.79 0.04 -4.65
CA MET A 161 -15.86 -1.03 -5.62
C MET A 161 -15.89 -0.41 -7.02
N PHE A 162 -14.95 -0.79 -7.89
CA PHE A 162 -14.87 -0.30 -9.26
C PHE A 162 -14.75 -1.45 -10.23
N ASN A 163 -15.76 -1.65 -11.09
CA ASN A 163 -15.79 -2.75 -12.06
C ASN A 163 -15.42 -4.12 -11.44
N ASN A 164 -16.01 -4.43 -10.28
CA ASN A 164 -15.78 -5.63 -9.46
C ASN A 164 -14.39 -5.74 -8.79
N ILE A 165 -13.58 -4.69 -8.80
CA ILE A 165 -12.32 -4.60 -8.06
C ILE A 165 -12.59 -3.94 -6.71
N ASN A 166 -12.23 -4.62 -5.61
CA ASN A 166 -12.23 -4.00 -4.29
C ASN A 166 -11.04 -3.05 -4.21
N ILE A 167 -11.31 -1.75 -4.06
CA ILE A 167 -10.27 -0.75 -3.85
C ILE A 167 -10.23 -0.43 -2.37
N ILE A 168 -9.05 -0.58 -1.75
CA ILE A 168 -8.85 -0.37 -0.32
C ILE A 168 -7.67 0.57 -0.14
N SER A 169 -7.94 1.77 0.39
CA SER A 169 -6.91 2.65 0.93
C SER A 169 -6.80 2.37 2.42
N CYS A 170 -5.67 1.83 2.83
CA CYS A 170 -5.31 1.63 4.22
C CYS A 170 -5.03 2.97 4.90
N SER A 171 -5.34 3.04 6.18
CA SER A 171 -4.96 4.18 7.02
C SER A 171 -3.50 4.08 7.49
N CYS A 172 -3.21 4.69 8.64
CA CYS A 172 -1.92 4.66 9.30
C CYS A 172 -2.03 4.24 10.77
N PHE A 173 -0.88 4.01 11.40
CA PHE A 173 -0.74 3.88 12.85
C PHE A 173 0.09 5.04 13.44
N GLN A 174 0.13 6.17 12.72
CA GLN A 174 0.91 7.34 13.09
C GLN A 174 -0.03 8.49 13.44
N LYS A 175 0.15 9.11 14.61
CA LYS A 175 -0.57 10.35 14.95
C LYS A 175 -0.20 11.47 13.97
N LYS A 176 -1.15 12.39 13.77
CA LYS A 176 -0.96 13.59 12.95
C LYS A 176 0.37 14.29 13.25
N THR A 177 1.14 14.50 12.19
CA THR A 177 2.45 15.14 12.21
C THR A 177 2.34 16.65 11.97
N GLU A 178 3.36 17.41 12.35
CA GLU A 178 3.44 18.84 12.01
C GLU A 178 3.37 19.10 10.49
N TYR A 179 3.89 18.16 9.67
CA TYR A 179 3.82 18.28 8.22
C TYR A 179 2.37 18.19 7.74
N GLU A 180 1.63 17.18 8.20
CA GLU A 180 0.21 17.02 7.89
C GLU A 180 -0.61 18.19 8.40
N GLU A 181 -0.33 18.70 9.61
CA GLU A 181 -0.96 19.89 10.16
C GLU A 181 -0.73 21.13 9.28
N LYS A 182 0.52 21.39 8.88
CA LYS A 182 0.87 22.50 7.97
C LYS A 182 0.21 22.38 6.60
N ARG A 183 -0.07 21.15 6.15
CA ARG A 183 -0.74 20.86 4.87
C ARG A 183 -2.27 20.79 4.98
N GLY A 184 -2.82 20.85 6.20
CA GLY A 184 -4.26 20.70 6.45
C GLY A 184 -4.76 19.28 6.15
N TYR A 185 -3.91 18.27 6.31
CA TYR A 185 -4.29 16.87 6.17
C TYR A 185 -4.79 16.31 7.51
N GLU A 186 -5.91 15.59 7.47
CA GLU A 186 -6.49 14.91 8.63
C GLU A 186 -6.35 13.40 8.43
N PRO A 187 -5.38 12.74 9.09
CA PRO A 187 -5.22 11.30 9.02
C PRO A 187 -6.25 10.58 9.90
N ASP A 188 -6.42 9.27 9.67
CA ASP A 188 -7.29 8.36 10.41
C ASP A 188 -6.53 7.29 11.22
N PRO A 189 -5.66 7.63 12.19
CA PRO A 189 -4.80 6.64 12.84
C PRO A 189 -5.62 5.53 13.50
N GLY A 190 -5.20 4.27 13.34
CA GLY A 190 -5.85 3.13 13.99
C GLY A 190 -7.13 2.61 13.31
N MET A 191 -7.43 3.07 12.09
CA MET A 191 -8.49 2.48 11.26
C MET A 191 -7.95 1.31 10.43
N VAL A 192 -8.54 0.12 10.59
CA VAL A 192 -8.10 -1.12 9.93
C VAL A 192 -9.20 -1.68 9.04
N PRO A 193 -9.04 -1.68 7.70
CA PRO A 193 -9.98 -2.32 6.79
C PRO A 193 -9.85 -3.85 6.84
N VAL A 194 -10.99 -4.54 6.88
CA VAL A 194 -11.12 -6.00 6.88
C VAL A 194 -12.01 -6.40 5.71
N LEU A 195 -11.45 -7.15 4.76
CA LEU A 195 -12.16 -7.66 3.60
C LEU A 195 -12.62 -9.09 3.84
N ASN A 196 -13.92 -9.34 3.70
CA ASN A 196 -14.45 -10.70 3.64
C ASN A 196 -14.29 -11.25 2.22
N LEU A 197 -13.42 -12.24 2.03
CA LEU A 197 -13.14 -12.81 0.71
C LEU A 197 -14.35 -13.53 0.08
N LYS A 198 -15.34 -13.96 0.87
CA LYS A 198 -16.54 -14.63 0.37
C LYS A 198 -17.61 -13.62 -0.10
N THR A 199 -17.85 -12.56 0.68
CA THR A 199 -18.90 -11.57 0.37
C THR A 199 -18.39 -10.36 -0.40
N ARG A 200 -17.06 -10.16 -0.43
CA ARG A 200 -16.38 -8.98 -0.99
C ARG A 200 -16.67 -7.67 -0.25
N GLU A 201 -17.32 -7.77 0.92
CA GLU A 201 -17.62 -6.62 1.78
C GLU A 201 -16.38 -6.21 2.58
N VAL A 202 -16.18 -4.90 2.72
CA VAL A 202 -15.11 -4.31 3.50
C VAL A 202 -15.70 -3.60 4.70
N GLU A 203 -15.29 -4.01 5.90
CA GLU A 203 -15.60 -3.32 7.14
C GLU A 203 -14.35 -2.61 7.67
N THR A 204 -14.51 -1.46 8.32
CA THR A 204 -13.38 -0.75 8.94
C THR A 204 -13.51 -0.83 10.46
N ILE A 205 -12.50 -1.40 11.11
CA ILE A 205 -12.41 -1.47 12.57
C ILE A 205 -11.66 -0.23 13.06
N ASN A 206 -12.23 0.48 14.03
CA ASN A 206 -11.62 1.66 14.64
C ASN A 206 -10.96 1.30 15.99
N PHE A 207 -9.64 1.50 16.08
CA PHE A 207 -8.84 1.32 17.30
C PHE A 207 -8.31 2.64 17.90
N ALA A 208 -8.75 3.79 17.38
CA ALA A 208 -8.31 5.13 17.80
C ALA A 208 -8.85 5.54 19.17
#